data_AF-A0A378I2H2-F1
#
_entry.id   AF-A0A378I2H2-F1
#
_cell.length_a   1.000
_cell.length_b   1.000
_cell.length_c   1.000
_cell.angle_alpha   90.00
_cell.angle_beta   90.00
_cell.angle_gamma   90.00
#
_symmetry.space_group_name_H-M   'P 1'
#
loop_
_entity.id
_entity.type
_entity.pdbx_description
1 polymer ?
#
loop_
_entity_poly.entity_id
_entity_poly.type
_entity_poly.pdbx_seq_one_letter_code
_entity_poly.pdbx_strand_id
1 'polypeptide(L)'
;MRNRGEVRKDIANLIQNERIKIFNNTITILKKKFLNESPSDANLSLENLFENLCLSYKNSSETALLLSTLQGLDNLNDKINFFARFVSEKSKLPSENLIINSEKFLAILNNDNDLNSFIANPQAYLDSHRTTSAYNQQILQSVINDPKFNSLPSVHRVVAPNTFIYTPLTKAMYQLHLPDYASTDAARFPQCINEDAKESILEKAKKDYYGPPVIGTGALPNYNRKAIEQTAKHVKKLKMGECHSFAQLAADHFLNLIDSGQLPPMHIKMVSHNHDLGSHTFLLIDHNSDDLNELANCLIVDPWAVAMGHVSTYGIYTKDNYPFSGMLTQLTCCYDNQVPEAKQNLSEHKACKPGSGYAITPSNFFTRLTTSPKEIVLSREQKAAIDFLNTLAQHTGNSVKRDLMKELVGAVKTKEIAAKKGVTLGTLAFYARAIEKDADKYLWKNLNAMDDSLLSLFNQEPIHNLWLQLAKKNNLAIPPSQQIDVPALIEIVRFLNTNEDHTFSLPAKHTNNVVPKCT
;
A
#
# COMPACT_ATOMS: atom_id res chain seq x y z
N MET A 1 28.44 -0.72 37.10
CA MET A 1 28.71 0.06 35.87
C MET A 1 28.37 -0.86 34.73
N ARG A 2 27.43 -0.50 33.85
CA ARG A 2 26.98 -1.41 32.77
C ARG A 2 28.03 -1.40 31.66
N ASN A 3 28.32 -2.57 31.09
CA ASN A 3 29.30 -2.72 30.01
C ASN A 3 28.58 -3.04 28.68
N ARG A 4 28.97 -2.39 27.58
CA ARG A 4 28.46 -2.68 26.22
C ARG A 4 28.56 -4.16 25.83
N GLY A 5 29.62 -4.85 26.28
CA GLY A 5 29.81 -6.28 26.08
C GLY A 5 28.74 -7.13 26.76
N GLU A 6 28.24 -6.71 27.92
CA GLU A 6 27.14 -7.39 28.63
C GLU A 6 25.82 -7.20 27.90
N VAL A 7 25.53 -5.99 27.41
CA VAL A 7 24.33 -5.72 26.60
C VAL A 7 24.33 -6.58 25.33
N ARG A 8 25.47 -6.70 24.63
CA ARG A 8 25.61 -7.60 23.46
C ARG A 8 25.31 -9.05 23.83
N LYS A 9 25.87 -9.52 24.95
CA LYS A 9 25.66 -10.88 25.44
C LYS A 9 24.18 -11.13 25.77
N ASP A 10 23.51 -10.18 26.41
CA ASP A 10 22.09 -10.31 26.76
C ASP A 10 21.20 -10.34 25.51
N ILE A 11 21.52 -9.55 24.48
CA ILE A 11 20.80 -9.57 23.20
C ILE A 11 21.03 -10.89 22.46
N ALA A 12 22.26 -11.42 22.45
CA ALA A 12 22.54 -12.74 21.90
C ALA A 12 21.76 -13.85 22.64
N ASN A 13 21.69 -13.77 23.96
CA ASN A 13 20.91 -14.69 24.78
C ASN A 13 19.40 -14.56 24.49
N LEU A 14 18.89 -13.34 24.30
CA LEU A 14 17.49 -13.11 23.92
C LEU A 14 17.17 -13.79 22.59
N ILE A 15 18.02 -13.61 21.57
CA ILE A 15 17.87 -14.27 20.25
C ILE A 15 17.80 -15.79 20.43
N GLN A 16 18.75 -16.36 21.17
CA GLN A 16 18.80 -17.80 21.41
C GLN A 16 17.54 -18.31 22.12
N ASN A 17 17.10 -17.60 23.17
CA ASN A 17 15.91 -17.96 23.94
C ASN A 17 14.63 -17.90 23.10
N GLU A 18 14.48 -16.88 22.23
CA GLU A 18 13.33 -16.78 21.34
C GLU A 18 13.31 -17.89 20.29
N ARG A 19 14.47 -18.22 19.70
CA ARG A 19 14.60 -19.37 18.78
C ARG A 19 14.22 -20.68 19.47
N ILE A 20 14.72 -20.92 20.69
CA ILE A 20 14.35 -22.11 21.48
C ILE A 20 12.84 -22.14 21.75
N LYS A 21 12.24 -20.99 22.07
CA LYS A 21 10.79 -20.90 22.31
C LYS A 21 9.97 -21.21 21.05
N ILE A 22 10.36 -20.69 19.90
CA ILE A 22 9.71 -21.01 18.61
C ILE A 22 9.84 -22.51 18.34
N PHE A 23 11.05 -23.06 18.44
CA PHE A 23 11.32 -24.48 18.26
C PHE A 23 10.42 -25.37 19.14
N ASN A 24 10.40 -25.12 20.45
CA ASN A 24 9.61 -25.90 21.40
C ASN A 24 8.10 -25.77 21.18
N ASN A 25 7.63 -24.56 20.83
CA ASN A 25 6.22 -24.33 20.49
C ASN A 25 5.82 -25.09 19.22
N THR A 26 6.66 -25.08 18.19
CA THR A 26 6.42 -25.82 16.95
C THR A 26 6.36 -27.33 17.21
N ILE A 27 7.29 -27.89 18.00
CA ILE A 27 7.22 -29.30 18.42
C ILE A 27 5.88 -29.59 19.10
N THR A 28 5.47 -28.76 20.05
CA THR A 28 4.23 -28.95 20.80
C THR A 28 3.01 -28.95 19.87
N ILE A 29 2.95 -28.01 18.92
CA ILE A 29 1.88 -27.92 17.93
C ILE A 29 1.84 -29.17 17.03
N LEU A 30 2.99 -29.58 16.49
CA LEU A 30 3.06 -30.72 15.59
C LEU A 30 2.71 -32.03 16.31
N LYS A 31 3.27 -32.26 17.51
CA LYS A 31 2.92 -33.45 18.32
C LYS A 31 1.44 -33.51 18.65
N LYS A 32 0.82 -32.36 18.98
CA LYS A 32 -0.63 -32.30 19.24
C LYS A 32 -1.44 -32.56 17.97
N LYS A 33 -1.00 -32.05 16.82
CA LYS A 33 -1.68 -32.24 15.53
C LYS A 33 -1.71 -33.72 15.12
N PHE A 34 -0.60 -34.43 15.29
CA PHE A 34 -0.46 -35.83 14.87
C PHE A 34 -0.72 -36.85 15.97
N LEU A 35 -1.20 -36.42 17.15
CA LEU A 35 -1.39 -37.28 18.33
C LEU A 35 -2.33 -38.47 18.07
N ASN A 36 -3.32 -38.27 17.20
CA ASN A 36 -4.38 -39.25 16.92
C ASN A 36 -4.23 -39.95 15.55
N GLU A 37 -3.15 -39.68 14.83
CA GLU A 37 -2.87 -40.29 13.53
C GLU A 37 -2.06 -41.58 13.71
N SER A 38 -2.23 -42.54 12.78
CA SER A 38 -1.33 -43.68 12.73
C SER A 38 0.09 -43.21 12.39
N PRO A 39 1.17 -43.93 12.79
CA PRO A 39 2.54 -43.50 12.51
C PRO A 39 2.84 -43.29 11.00
N SER A 40 2.22 -44.09 10.12
CA SER A 40 2.37 -43.92 8.67
C SER A 40 1.65 -42.68 8.16
N ASP A 41 0.44 -42.41 8.64
CA ASP A 41 -0.36 -41.25 8.22
C ASP A 41 0.28 -39.95 8.73
N ALA A 42 0.72 -39.95 9.99
CA ALA A 42 1.42 -38.81 10.60
C ALA A 42 2.69 -38.42 9.84
N ASN A 43 3.45 -39.41 9.37
CA ASN A 43 4.65 -39.18 8.56
C ASN A 43 4.32 -38.50 7.22
N LEU A 44 3.34 -39.04 6.49
CA LEU A 44 2.91 -38.49 5.20
C LEU A 44 2.33 -37.07 5.38
N SER A 45 1.48 -36.87 6.39
CA SER A 45 0.89 -35.57 6.72
C SER A 45 1.95 -34.52 7.08
N LEU A 46 3.00 -34.91 7.81
CA LEU A 46 4.10 -34.02 8.17
C LEU A 46 4.97 -33.66 6.96
N GLU A 47 5.28 -34.62 6.08
CA GLU A 47 6.02 -34.38 4.84
C GLU A 47 5.27 -33.42 3.92
N ASN A 48 3.96 -33.65 3.70
CA ASN A 48 3.11 -32.76 2.92
C ASN A 48 3.03 -31.34 3.53
N LEU A 49 2.96 -31.24 4.87
CA LEU A 49 2.99 -29.94 5.54
C LEU A 49 4.32 -29.22 5.31
N PHE A 50 5.43 -29.96 5.33
CA PHE A 50 6.77 -29.41 5.16
C PHE A 50 7.01 -28.99 3.70
N GLU A 51 6.54 -29.77 2.73
CA GLU A 51 6.56 -29.42 1.32
C GLU A 51 5.81 -28.11 1.06
N ASN A 52 4.58 -27.98 1.57
CA ASN A 52 3.80 -26.76 1.48
C ASN A 52 4.50 -25.55 2.10
N LEU A 53 5.16 -25.75 3.25
CA LEU A 53 5.97 -24.71 3.87
C LEU A 53 7.16 -24.33 2.96
N CYS A 54 7.89 -25.30 2.42
CA CYS A 54 9.06 -25.05 1.57
C CYS A 54 8.69 -24.40 0.24
N LEU A 55 7.51 -24.67 -0.34
CA LEU A 55 7.01 -23.98 -1.53
C LEU A 55 6.89 -22.47 -1.34
N SER A 56 6.72 -21.99 -0.10
CA SER A 56 6.73 -20.56 0.22
C SER A 56 8.13 -19.93 0.21
N TYR A 57 9.20 -20.73 0.25
CA TYR A 57 10.60 -20.30 0.21
C TYR A 57 11.19 -20.58 -1.20
N LYS A 58 11.43 -19.51 -1.96
CA LYS A 58 11.62 -19.46 -3.43
C LYS A 58 12.85 -20.16 -4.06
N ASN A 59 13.43 -21.19 -3.46
CA ASN A 59 14.61 -21.87 -4.00
C ASN A 59 14.38 -23.37 -4.19
N SER A 60 14.10 -23.80 -5.42
CA SER A 60 13.70 -25.18 -5.74
C SER A 60 14.77 -26.23 -5.42
N SER A 61 16.07 -25.88 -5.52
CA SER A 61 17.17 -26.81 -5.23
C SER A 61 17.39 -27.03 -3.73
N GLU A 62 17.24 -25.98 -2.92
CA GLU A 62 17.33 -26.06 -1.45
C GLU A 62 16.11 -26.80 -0.88
N THR A 63 14.93 -26.54 -1.43
CA THR A 63 13.69 -27.25 -1.07
C THR A 63 13.78 -28.76 -1.34
N ALA A 64 14.32 -29.18 -2.49
CA ALA A 64 14.51 -30.59 -2.79
C ALA A 64 15.47 -31.29 -1.79
N LEU A 65 16.57 -30.63 -1.44
CA LEU A 65 17.53 -31.14 -0.45
C LEU A 65 16.93 -31.23 0.97
N LEU A 66 16.14 -30.23 1.37
CA LEU A 66 15.46 -30.23 2.67
C LEU A 66 14.40 -31.34 2.75
N LEU A 67 13.64 -31.55 1.68
CA LEU A 67 12.65 -32.63 1.58
C LEU A 67 13.31 -34.00 1.61
N SER A 68 14.39 -34.21 0.85
CA SER A 68 15.12 -35.49 0.89
C SER A 68 15.73 -35.75 2.26
N THR A 69 16.19 -34.70 2.95
CA THR A 69 16.70 -34.82 4.32
C THR A 69 15.60 -35.23 5.30
N LEU A 70 14.42 -34.62 5.22
CA LEU A 70 13.27 -34.99 6.05
C LEU A 70 12.82 -36.44 5.78
N GLN A 71 12.74 -36.84 4.51
CA GLN A 71 12.33 -38.18 4.10
C GLN A 71 13.32 -39.27 4.54
N GLY A 72 14.61 -38.93 4.60
CA GLY A 72 15.66 -39.82 5.08
C GLY A 72 15.72 -40.02 6.61
N LEU A 73 14.82 -39.39 7.38
CA LEU A 73 14.75 -39.58 8.84
C LEU A 73 13.83 -40.76 9.19
N ASP A 74 14.30 -41.62 10.09
CA ASP A 74 13.69 -42.93 10.36
C ASP A 74 12.42 -42.87 11.23
N ASN A 75 12.24 -41.82 12.03
CA ASN A 75 11.09 -41.73 12.94
C ASN A 75 10.43 -40.35 12.96
N LEU A 76 9.16 -40.35 13.37
CA LEU A 76 8.31 -39.16 13.40
C LEU A 76 8.86 -38.05 14.32
N ASN A 77 9.49 -38.40 15.44
CA ASN A 77 10.05 -37.41 16.36
C ASN A 77 11.23 -36.65 15.74
N ASP A 78 12.11 -37.35 15.02
CA ASP A 78 13.24 -36.73 14.33
C ASP A 78 12.75 -35.84 13.18
N LYS A 79 11.73 -36.28 12.44
CA LYS A 79 11.06 -35.45 11.43
C LYS A 79 10.44 -34.19 12.03
N ILE A 80 9.74 -34.32 13.17
CA ILE A 80 9.17 -33.17 13.89
C ILE A 80 10.27 -32.22 14.36
N ASN A 81 11.37 -32.73 14.90
CA ASN A 81 12.52 -31.93 15.33
C ASN A 81 13.18 -31.19 14.16
N PHE A 82 13.36 -31.87 13.02
CA PHE A 82 13.89 -31.26 11.80
C PHE A 82 12.98 -30.13 11.31
N PHE A 83 11.66 -30.39 11.21
CA PHE A 83 10.67 -29.38 10.84
C PHE A 83 10.73 -28.18 11.79
N ALA A 84 10.69 -28.43 13.11
CA ALA A 84 10.70 -27.37 14.11
C ALA A 84 11.99 -26.55 14.06
N ARG A 85 13.13 -27.18 13.77
CA ARG A 85 14.41 -26.47 13.59
C ARG A 85 14.37 -25.56 12.37
N PHE A 86 13.89 -26.06 11.24
CA PHE A 86 13.71 -25.26 10.03
C PHE A 86 12.79 -24.05 10.28
N VAL A 87 11.63 -24.26 10.90
CA VAL A 87 10.72 -23.17 11.28
C VAL A 87 11.40 -22.18 12.22
N SER A 88 12.09 -22.66 13.25
CA SER A 88 12.82 -21.81 14.19
C SER A 88 13.86 -20.94 13.48
N GLU A 89 14.60 -21.47 12.52
CA GLU A 89 15.64 -20.74 11.79
C GLU A 89 15.07 -19.72 10.79
N LYS A 90 13.96 -20.05 10.11
CA LYS A 90 13.38 -19.20 9.05
C LYS A 90 12.30 -18.22 9.52
N SER A 91 11.71 -18.42 10.71
CA SER A 91 10.65 -17.54 11.22
C SER A 91 11.18 -16.17 11.65
N LYS A 92 10.33 -15.15 11.60
CA LYS A 92 10.62 -13.86 12.22
C LYS A 92 10.66 -13.97 13.75
N LEU A 93 11.58 -13.24 14.37
CA LEU A 93 11.70 -13.20 15.82
C LEU A 93 10.71 -12.19 16.41
N PRO A 94 10.07 -12.49 17.56
CA PRO A 94 9.26 -11.51 18.28
C PRO A 94 10.01 -10.20 18.60
N SER A 95 11.33 -10.24 18.79
CA SER A 95 12.17 -9.05 19.00
C SER A 95 12.96 -8.60 17.78
N GLU A 96 12.55 -8.95 16.56
CA GLU A 96 13.26 -8.61 15.32
C GLU A 96 13.64 -7.12 15.23
N ASN A 97 12.72 -6.21 15.54
CA ASN A 97 12.99 -4.76 15.49
C ASN A 97 14.06 -4.31 16.50
N LEU A 98 14.05 -4.85 17.73
CA LEU A 98 15.10 -4.58 18.72
C LEU A 98 16.46 -5.10 18.22
N ILE A 99 16.48 -6.32 17.70
CA ILE A 99 17.70 -6.99 17.24
C ILE A 99 18.34 -6.21 16.08
N ILE A 100 17.56 -5.84 15.06
CA ILE A 100 18.03 -5.06 13.91
C ILE A 100 18.65 -3.72 14.34
N ASN A 101 18.08 -3.06 15.34
CA ASN A 101 18.54 -1.75 15.79
C ASN A 101 19.65 -1.83 16.85
N SER A 102 19.90 -2.99 17.46
CA SER A 102 20.81 -3.13 18.59
C SER A 102 22.28 -2.85 18.24
N GLU A 103 22.75 -3.28 17.08
CA GLU A 103 24.12 -3.02 16.64
C GLU A 103 24.33 -1.54 16.36
N LYS A 104 23.37 -0.90 15.66
CA LYS A 104 23.36 0.54 15.39
C LYS A 104 23.33 1.34 16.69
N PHE A 105 22.49 0.94 17.64
CA PHE A 105 22.39 1.54 18.96
C PHE A 105 23.74 1.54 19.71
N LEU A 106 24.43 0.39 19.74
CA LEU A 106 25.73 0.28 20.39
C LEU A 106 26.86 0.95 19.61
N ALA A 107 26.69 1.17 18.30
CA ALA A 107 27.62 1.97 17.51
C ALA A 107 27.47 3.48 17.81
N ILE A 108 26.24 3.94 18.04
CA ILE A 108 25.94 5.34 18.44
C ILE A 108 26.48 5.61 19.84
N LEU A 109 26.18 4.73 20.81
CA LEU A 109 26.70 4.80 22.18
C LEU A 109 28.05 4.07 22.24
N ASN A 110 29.07 4.71 21.66
CA ASN A 110 30.33 4.05 21.32
C ASN A 110 31.27 3.75 22.52
N ASN A 111 30.91 4.20 23.73
CA ASN A 111 31.64 3.94 24.97
C ASN A 111 30.67 3.68 26.14
N ASP A 112 31.20 3.09 27.22
CA ASP A 112 30.38 2.70 28.37
C ASP A 112 29.83 3.91 29.15
N ASN A 113 30.51 5.06 29.13
CA ASN A 113 30.02 6.26 29.81
C ASN A 113 28.77 6.82 29.12
N ASP A 114 28.78 6.91 27.79
CA ASP A 114 27.62 7.37 27.01
C ASP A 114 26.45 6.39 27.13
N LEU A 115 26.73 5.08 27.11
CA LEU A 115 25.71 4.05 27.35
C LEU A 115 25.08 4.22 28.73
N ASN A 116 25.90 4.36 29.78
CA ASN A 116 25.41 4.50 31.14
C ASN A 116 24.63 5.81 31.34
N SER A 117 25.12 6.93 30.79
CA SER A 117 24.44 8.23 30.80
C SER A 117 23.09 8.16 30.11
N PHE A 118 23.03 7.55 28.92
CA PHE A 118 21.80 7.39 28.17
C PHE A 118 20.80 6.50 28.92
N ILE A 119 21.21 5.32 29.41
CA ILE A 119 20.29 4.42 30.14
C ILE A 119 19.77 5.07 31.43
N ALA A 120 20.60 5.83 32.15
CA ALA A 120 20.23 6.47 33.40
C ALA A 120 19.15 7.55 33.19
N ASN A 121 19.25 8.36 32.13
CA ASN A 121 18.25 9.37 31.80
C ASN A 121 18.14 9.59 30.28
N PRO A 122 17.37 8.75 29.57
CA PRO A 122 17.32 8.78 28.10
C PRO A 122 16.80 10.10 27.54
N GLN A 123 15.79 10.71 28.17
CA GLN A 123 15.22 11.96 27.70
C GLN A 123 16.23 13.10 27.83
N ALA A 124 16.87 13.24 28.99
CA ALA A 124 17.88 14.28 29.20
C ALA A 124 19.10 14.09 28.28
N TYR A 125 19.49 12.83 27.99
CA TYR A 125 20.54 12.54 27.03
C TYR A 125 20.17 13.04 25.64
N LEU A 126 18.98 12.71 25.13
CA LEU A 126 18.52 13.17 23.81
C LEU A 126 18.40 14.70 23.75
N ASP A 127 17.90 15.33 24.82
CA ASP A 127 17.73 16.79 24.88
C ASP A 127 19.08 17.55 24.89
N SER A 128 20.13 16.95 25.44
CA SER A 128 21.49 17.52 25.54
C SER A 128 22.38 17.20 24.33
N HIS A 129 22.08 16.14 23.57
CA HIS A 129 22.88 15.70 22.42
C HIS A 129 22.23 16.08 21.08
N ARG A 130 21.80 17.34 20.96
CA ARG A 130 21.05 17.86 19.79
C ARG A 130 21.82 17.79 18.47
N THR A 131 23.15 17.66 18.51
CA THR A 131 24.02 17.50 17.33
C THR A 131 23.99 16.09 16.75
N THR A 132 23.44 15.12 17.49
CA THR A 132 23.21 13.75 16.98
C THR A 132 22.21 13.81 15.83
N SER A 133 22.53 13.19 14.69
CA SER A 133 21.62 13.13 13.53
C SER A 133 20.23 12.60 13.92
N ALA A 134 19.18 13.07 13.25
CA ALA A 134 17.81 12.61 13.51
C ALA A 134 17.67 11.09 13.40
N TYR A 135 18.35 10.47 12.43
CA TYR A 135 18.39 9.01 12.28
C TYR A 135 18.90 8.30 13.53
N ASN A 136 20.08 8.67 14.02
CA ASN A 136 20.65 8.08 15.23
C ASN A 136 19.75 8.31 16.46
N GLN A 137 19.16 9.49 16.62
CA GLN A 137 18.21 9.73 17.71
C GLN A 137 17.00 8.80 17.63
N GLN A 138 16.49 8.51 16.42
CA GLN A 138 15.39 7.57 16.23
C GLN A 138 15.78 6.12 16.57
N ILE A 139 17.01 5.70 16.25
CA ILE A 139 17.54 4.39 16.66
C ILE A 139 17.59 4.30 18.19
N LEU A 140 18.13 5.32 18.85
CA LEU A 140 18.19 5.40 20.31
C LEU A 140 16.79 5.31 20.93
N GLN A 141 15.83 6.09 20.41
CA GLN A 141 14.43 6.05 20.82
C GLN A 141 13.81 4.66 20.63
N SER A 142 14.00 4.04 19.46
CA SER A 142 13.40 2.75 19.14
C SER A 142 13.86 1.66 20.09
N VAL A 143 15.14 1.64 20.46
CA VAL A 143 15.69 0.63 21.37
C VAL A 143 15.28 0.89 22.82
N ILE A 144 15.36 2.14 23.29
CA ILE A 144 15.07 2.44 24.71
C ILE A 144 13.57 2.34 25.07
N ASN A 145 12.68 2.48 24.09
CA ASN A 145 11.24 2.29 24.29
C ASN A 145 10.82 0.82 24.13
N ASP A 146 11.71 -0.09 23.68
CA ASP A 146 11.38 -1.52 23.60
C ASP A 146 11.34 -2.14 25.02
N PRO A 147 10.22 -2.75 25.44
CA PRO A 147 10.11 -3.34 26.77
C PRO A 147 11.15 -4.43 27.02
N LYS A 148 11.52 -5.21 26.00
CA LYS A 148 12.50 -6.31 26.16
C LYS A 148 13.91 -5.78 26.37
N PHE A 149 14.26 -4.66 25.73
CA PHE A 149 15.53 -4.00 25.99
C PHE A 149 15.63 -3.54 27.45
N ASN A 150 14.58 -2.89 27.96
CA ASN A 150 14.52 -2.44 29.35
C ASN A 150 14.58 -3.60 30.36
N SER A 151 14.10 -4.79 29.97
CA SER A 151 14.14 -6.00 30.80
C SER A 151 15.44 -6.80 30.72
N LEU A 152 16.40 -6.43 29.86
CA LEU A 152 17.68 -7.15 29.78
C LEU A 152 18.40 -7.09 31.14
N PRO A 153 19.05 -8.17 31.61
CA PRO A 153 19.75 -8.20 32.89
C PRO A 153 20.75 -7.05 33.11
N SER A 154 21.54 -6.71 32.08
CA SER A 154 22.52 -5.62 32.10
C SER A 154 21.89 -4.23 32.05
N VAL A 155 20.65 -4.09 31.56
CA VAL A 155 19.93 -2.81 31.48
C VAL A 155 19.11 -2.61 32.75
N HIS A 156 18.19 -3.54 33.02
CA HIS A 156 17.27 -3.62 34.15
C HIS A 156 16.70 -2.25 34.53
N ARG A 157 16.07 -1.60 33.55
CA ARG A 157 15.48 -0.27 33.71
C ARG A 157 14.01 -0.41 34.05
N VAL A 158 13.63 0.08 35.24
CA VAL A 158 12.22 0.18 35.64
C VAL A 158 11.59 1.36 34.90
N VAL A 159 10.64 1.07 34.00
CA VAL A 159 9.91 2.08 33.23
C VAL A 159 8.51 2.23 33.81
N ALA A 160 8.15 3.44 34.23
CA ALA A 160 6.79 3.70 34.70
C ALA A 160 5.79 3.49 33.54
N PRO A 161 4.59 2.96 33.81
CA PRO A 161 3.54 2.82 32.81
C PRO A 161 3.29 4.16 32.10
N ASN A 162 3.16 4.13 30.77
CA ASN A 162 2.93 5.31 29.91
C ASN A 162 4.11 6.29 29.76
N THR A 163 5.33 5.89 30.13
CA THR A 163 6.52 6.70 29.83
C THR A 163 7.04 6.37 28.44
N PHE A 164 6.93 7.31 27.51
CA PHE A 164 7.56 7.22 26.18
C PHE A 164 8.69 8.23 26.08
N ILE A 165 9.87 7.78 25.65
CA ILE A 165 11.01 8.67 25.38
C ILE A 165 10.85 9.25 23.99
N TYR A 166 10.93 10.58 23.84
CA TYR A 166 10.72 11.26 22.57
C TYR A 166 12.01 11.87 22.03
N THR A 167 12.25 11.69 20.73
CA THR A 167 13.09 12.60 19.94
C THR A 167 12.35 13.91 19.66
N PRO A 168 13.03 15.01 19.29
CA PRO A 168 12.37 16.23 18.86
C PRO A 168 11.36 16.03 17.72
N LEU A 169 11.70 15.19 16.73
CA LEU A 169 10.80 14.88 15.60
C LEU A 169 9.58 14.06 16.04
N THR A 170 9.78 13.05 16.88
CA THR A 170 8.67 12.24 17.39
C THR A 170 7.76 13.09 18.29
N LYS A 171 8.32 13.99 19.09
CA LYS A 171 7.56 14.97 19.89
C LYS A 171 6.73 15.89 19.00
N ALA A 172 7.31 16.42 17.92
CA ALA A 172 6.59 17.26 16.96
C ALA A 172 5.44 16.49 16.31
N MET A 173 5.68 15.26 15.84
CA MET A 173 4.61 14.43 15.29
C MET A 173 3.51 14.09 16.30
N TYR A 174 3.89 13.82 17.56
CA TYR A 174 2.93 13.55 18.63
C TYR A 174 1.98 14.74 18.87
N GLN A 175 2.49 15.97 18.80
CA GLN A 175 1.69 17.21 18.96
C GLN A 175 0.64 17.40 17.87
N LEU A 176 0.73 16.70 16.72
CA LEU A 176 -0.31 16.74 15.70
C LEU A 176 -1.57 15.98 16.11
N HIS A 177 -1.51 15.10 17.12
CA HIS A 177 -2.64 14.26 17.55
C HIS A 177 -3.25 13.44 16.39
N LEU A 178 -2.40 12.92 15.50
CA LEU A 178 -2.80 12.16 14.31
C LEU A 178 -3.72 10.96 14.56
N PRO A 179 -3.64 10.23 15.70
CA PRO A 179 -4.60 9.16 16.00
C PRO A 179 -6.06 9.62 16.03
N ASP A 180 -6.32 10.92 16.22
CA ASP A 180 -7.66 11.51 16.21
C ASP A 180 -8.16 11.85 14.80
N TYR A 181 -7.31 11.77 13.78
CA TYR A 181 -7.65 12.11 12.42
C TYR A 181 -8.26 10.91 11.70
N ALA A 182 -9.19 11.16 10.77
CA ALA A 182 -9.70 10.12 9.87
C ALA A 182 -8.95 10.12 8.53
N SER A 183 -8.73 8.93 7.98
CA SER A 183 -8.23 8.78 6.61
C SER A 183 -9.38 8.49 5.66
N THR A 184 -9.69 9.41 4.74
CA THR A 184 -10.83 9.26 3.81
C THR A 184 -10.60 8.17 2.77
N ASP A 185 -9.35 7.79 2.54
CA ASP A 185 -8.93 6.70 1.65
C ASP A 185 -8.75 5.35 2.36
N ALA A 186 -9.00 5.24 3.67
CA ALA A 186 -8.78 3.99 4.43
C ALA A 186 -9.51 2.79 3.81
N ALA A 187 -10.77 2.97 3.41
CA ALA A 187 -11.58 1.91 2.80
C ALA A 187 -11.05 1.44 1.43
N ARG A 188 -10.24 2.26 0.74
CA ARG A 188 -9.58 1.91 -0.52
C ARG A 188 -8.29 1.11 -0.30
N PHE A 189 -7.67 1.24 0.87
CA PHE A 189 -6.42 0.58 1.24
C PHE A 189 -6.55 -0.26 2.52
N PRO A 190 -7.51 -1.22 2.59
CA PRO A 190 -7.74 -2.01 3.80
C PRO A 190 -6.52 -2.84 4.22
N GLN A 191 -5.64 -3.19 3.28
CA GLN A 191 -4.37 -3.89 3.53
C GLN A 191 -3.31 -3.04 4.24
N CYS A 192 -3.48 -1.72 4.28
CA CYS A 192 -2.55 -0.80 4.95
C CYS A 192 -3.01 -0.44 6.36
N ILE A 193 -4.23 -0.82 6.75
CA ILE A 193 -4.76 -0.56 8.09
C ILE A 193 -4.11 -1.50 9.09
N ASN A 194 -3.71 -1.00 10.26
CA ASN A 194 -3.30 -1.85 11.37
C ASN A 194 -4.48 -2.74 11.79
N GLU A 195 -4.30 -4.07 11.73
CA GLU A 195 -5.36 -5.05 12.01
C GLU A 195 -5.99 -4.86 13.40
N ASP A 196 -5.20 -4.48 14.41
CA ASP A 196 -5.71 -4.27 15.79
C ASP A 196 -6.63 -3.04 15.91
N ALA A 197 -6.55 -2.09 14.97
CA ALA A 197 -7.32 -0.85 14.98
C ALA A 197 -8.37 -0.78 13.86
N LYS A 198 -8.50 -1.84 13.05
CA LYS A 198 -9.17 -1.82 11.75
C LYS A 198 -10.60 -1.31 11.77
N GLU A 199 -11.40 -1.82 12.70
CA GLU A 199 -12.80 -1.40 12.86
C GLU A 199 -12.90 0.10 13.18
N SER A 200 -12.11 0.55 14.17
CA SER A 200 -12.11 1.96 14.59
C SER A 200 -11.64 2.93 13.48
N ILE A 201 -10.66 2.52 12.67
CA ILE A 201 -10.17 3.32 11.54
C ILE A 201 -11.23 3.41 10.43
N LEU A 202 -11.85 2.29 10.08
CA LEU A 202 -12.92 2.28 9.07
C LEU A 202 -14.16 3.04 9.53
N GLU A 203 -14.48 3.02 10.83
CA GLU A 203 -15.57 3.83 11.39
C GLU A 203 -15.25 5.33 11.32
N LYS A 204 -14.03 5.74 11.71
CA LYS A 204 -13.58 7.13 11.57
C LYS A 204 -13.64 7.61 10.13
N ALA A 205 -13.28 6.75 9.17
CA ALA A 205 -13.32 7.06 7.73
C ALA A 205 -14.74 7.25 7.17
N LYS A 206 -15.78 6.69 7.82
CA LYS A 206 -17.19 6.83 7.42
C LYS A 206 -17.84 8.12 7.91
N LYS A 207 -17.20 8.90 8.78
CA LYS A 207 -17.78 10.15 9.27
C LYS A 207 -18.03 11.09 8.09
N ASP A 208 -19.29 11.43 7.87
CA ASP A 208 -19.75 12.22 6.74
C ASP A 208 -18.98 13.54 6.66
N TYR A 209 -18.38 13.76 5.49
CA TYR A 209 -17.64 14.96 5.17
C TYR A 209 -18.59 16.06 4.71
N TYR A 210 -18.84 17.07 5.55
CA TYR A 210 -19.66 18.24 5.21
C TYR A 210 -18.82 19.50 4.87
N GLY A 211 -17.52 19.35 4.60
CA GLY A 211 -16.62 20.44 4.23
C GLY A 211 -16.55 20.70 2.71
N PRO A 212 -15.92 21.80 2.26
CA PRO A 212 -15.71 22.05 0.83
C PRO A 212 -14.76 20.98 0.25
N PRO A 213 -15.10 20.31 -0.87
CA PRO A 213 -14.38 19.15 -1.40
C PRO A 213 -12.87 19.33 -1.28
N VAL A 214 -12.19 18.34 -0.68
CA VAL A 214 -10.72 18.34 -0.58
C VAL A 214 -10.19 18.46 -2.01
N ILE A 215 -9.65 19.63 -2.35
CA ILE A 215 -9.17 19.95 -3.68
C ILE A 215 -7.97 19.04 -4.00
N GLY A 216 -8.03 18.34 -5.12
CA GLY A 216 -6.83 17.83 -5.80
C GLY A 216 -6.59 16.33 -5.67
N THR A 217 -6.91 15.61 -6.74
CA THR A 217 -6.64 14.21 -7.00
C THR A 217 -5.13 13.89 -7.04
N GLY A 218 -4.66 13.03 -6.12
CA GLY A 218 -3.37 12.35 -6.21
C GLY A 218 -2.13 13.21 -5.91
N ALA A 219 -0.97 12.55 -5.82
CA ALA A 219 0.31 13.22 -5.68
C ALA A 219 0.57 14.19 -6.85
N LEU A 220 0.81 15.46 -6.56
CA LEU A 220 1.23 16.44 -7.57
C LEU A 220 2.71 16.18 -7.93
N PRO A 221 3.11 16.43 -9.18
CA PRO A 221 4.51 16.28 -9.59
C PRO A 221 5.43 17.26 -8.88
N ASN A 222 4.89 18.39 -8.41
CA ASN A 222 5.63 19.37 -7.61
C ASN A 222 4.65 20.13 -6.71
N TYR A 223 5.09 20.46 -5.49
CA TYR A 223 4.39 21.29 -4.52
C TYR A 223 5.23 22.53 -4.17
N ASN A 224 4.59 23.69 -4.03
CA ASN A 224 5.22 24.88 -3.46
C ASN A 224 4.80 25.07 -1.99
N ARG A 225 5.56 25.90 -1.26
CA ARG A 225 5.35 26.14 0.18
C ARG A 225 3.92 26.61 0.51
N LYS A 226 3.34 27.47 -0.33
CA LYS A 226 1.99 28.01 -0.16
C LYS A 226 0.90 26.94 -0.30
N ALA A 227 1.04 26.04 -1.28
CA ALA A 227 0.11 24.93 -1.47
C ALA A 227 0.16 23.95 -0.28
N ILE A 228 1.38 23.63 0.19
CA ILE A 228 1.60 22.78 1.37
C ILE A 228 0.90 23.39 2.61
N GLU A 229 1.11 24.68 2.86
CA GLU A 229 0.48 25.40 3.98
C GLU A 229 -1.06 25.39 3.90
N GLN A 230 -1.63 25.65 2.71
CA GLN A 230 -3.08 25.67 2.51
C GLN A 230 -3.71 24.30 2.77
N THR A 231 -3.13 23.23 2.22
CA THR A 231 -3.58 21.86 2.46
C THR A 231 -3.48 21.50 3.94
N ALA A 232 -2.35 21.81 4.58
CA ALA A 232 -2.13 21.51 6.00
C ALA A 232 -3.16 22.21 6.90
N LYS A 233 -3.52 23.47 6.61
CA LYS A 233 -4.59 24.19 7.32
C LYS A 233 -5.94 23.50 7.19
N HIS A 234 -6.27 23.00 5.99
CA HIS A 234 -7.53 22.28 5.73
C HIS A 234 -7.58 20.95 6.51
N VAL A 235 -6.52 20.15 6.43
CA VAL A 235 -6.41 18.86 7.15
C VAL A 235 -6.48 19.09 8.67
N LYS A 236 -5.78 20.09 9.22
CA LYS A 236 -5.87 20.45 10.65
C LYS A 236 -7.28 20.83 11.08
N LYS A 237 -7.96 21.64 10.28
CA LYS A 237 -9.33 22.12 10.56
C LYS A 237 -10.34 20.97 10.55
N LEU A 238 -10.21 20.07 9.58
CA LEU A 238 -11.17 18.98 9.38
C LEU A 238 -10.88 17.76 10.23
N LYS A 239 -9.64 17.60 10.71
CA LYS A 239 -9.15 16.34 11.30
C LYS A 239 -9.33 15.15 10.34
N MET A 240 -9.22 15.39 9.03
CA MET A 240 -9.41 14.40 7.99
C MET A 240 -8.47 14.67 6.81
N GLY A 241 -7.97 13.60 6.17
CA GLY A 241 -7.09 13.70 5.01
C GLY A 241 -6.94 12.37 4.27
N GLU A 242 -6.04 12.37 3.30
CA GLU A 242 -5.59 11.22 2.50
C GLU A 242 -4.06 11.18 2.55
N CYS A 243 -3.46 10.10 2.08
CA CYS A 243 -2.00 9.90 2.08
C CYS A 243 -1.18 11.17 1.73
N HIS A 244 -1.50 11.84 0.63
CA HIS A 244 -0.78 13.02 0.14
C HIS A 244 -1.02 14.31 0.93
N SER A 245 -2.22 14.49 1.50
CA SER A 245 -2.53 15.69 2.29
C SER A 245 -2.00 15.58 3.72
N PHE A 246 -1.90 14.35 4.25
CA PHE A 246 -1.17 14.06 5.48
C PHE A 246 0.33 14.34 5.38
N ALA A 247 0.98 13.97 4.27
CA ALA A 247 2.39 14.34 4.06
C ALA A 247 2.60 15.86 4.06
N GLN A 248 1.73 16.62 3.39
CA GLN A 248 1.76 18.09 3.41
C GLN A 248 1.52 18.66 4.82
N LEU A 249 0.65 18.02 5.62
CA LEU A 249 0.44 18.40 7.02
C LEU A 249 1.74 18.32 7.85
N ALA A 250 2.48 17.21 7.75
CA ALA A 250 3.74 17.08 8.47
C ALA A 250 4.84 17.98 7.92
N ALA A 251 4.91 18.16 6.60
CA ALA A 251 5.87 19.07 5.98
C ALA A 251 5.65 20.50 6.49
N ASP A 252 4.41 21.00 6.46
CA ASP A 252 4.07 22.31 7.02
C ASP A 252 4.43 22.41 8.50
N HIS A 253 4.11 21.39 9.29
CA HIS A 253 4.37 21.39 10.71
C HIS A 253 5.87 21.49 11.02
N PHE A 254 6.70 20.66 10.39
CA PHE A 254 8.15 20.70 10.61
C PHE A 254 8.78 21.98 10.10
N LEU A 255 8.41 22.45 8.91
CA LEU A 255 8.95 23.69 8.36
C LEU A 255 8.64 24.88 9.30
N ASN A 256 7.42 24.99 9.83
CA ASN A 256 7.07 26.04 10.81
C ASN A 256 7.86 25.91 12.13
N LEU A 257 8.15 24.70 12.58
CA LEU A 257 8.98 24.47 13.77
C LEU A 257 10.45 24.80 13.54
N ILE A 258 10.97 24.59 12.32
CA ILE A 258 12.31 25.02 11.91
C ILE A 258 12.36 26.55 11.84
N ASP A 259 11.39 27.18 11.17
CA ASP A 259 11.29 28.63 11.02
C ASP A 259 11.21 29.35 12.39
N SER A 260 10.56 28.73 13.37
CA SER A 260 10.44 29.24 14.74
C SER A 260 11.58 28.82 15.69
N GLY A 261 12.59 28.08 15.20
CA GLY A 261 13.75 27.64 15.98
C GLY A 261 13.47 26.54 17.00
N GLN A 262 12.30 25.89 16.94
CA GLN A 262 11.94 24.77 17.82
C GLN A 262 12.53 23.43 17.35
N LEU A 263 12.77 23.29 16.04
CA LEU A 263 13.54 22.19 15.46
C LEU A 263 14.82 22.74 14.81
N PRO A 264 15.92 21.97 14.80
CA PRO A 264 17.12 22.36 14.07
C PRO A 264 16.87 22.35 12.55
N PRO A 265 17.62 23.12 11.75
CA PRO A 265 17.56 23.01 10.29
C PRO A 265 17.85 21.57 9.84
N MET A 266 17.02 21.06 8.94
CA MET A 266 17.11 19.69 8.41
C MET A 266 16.64 19.65 6.96
N HIS A 267 17.11 18.65 6.22
CA HIS A 267 16.66 18.43 4.84
C HIS A 267 15.32 17.70 4.86
N ILE A 268 14.30 18.29 4.24
CA ILE A 268 12.97 17.71 4.09
C ILE A 268 12.67 17.57 2.60
N LYS A 269 12.63 16.31 2.13
CA LYS A 269 12.10 15.97 0.81
C LYS A 269 10.71 15.35 0.98
N MET A 270 9.71 15.82 0.23
CA MET A 270 8.44 15.10 0.09
C MET A 270 8.54 14.25 -1.17
N VAL A 271 8.29 12.95 -1.03
CA VAL A 271 8.42 11.98 -2.12
C VAL A 271 7.12 11.20 -2.29
N SER A 272 6.85 10.79 -3.52
CA SER A 272 5.71 9.96 -3.86
C SER A 272 6.15 8.67 -4.54
N HIS A 273 5.64 7.55 -4.05
CA HIS A 273 5.71 6.26 -4.72
C HIS A 273 4.70 6.24 -5.87
N ASN A 274 5.15 5.87 -7.07
CA ASN A 274 4.30 5.78 -8.26
C ASN A 274 4.41 4.40 -8.91
N HIS A 275 3.63 3.43 -8.44
CA HIS A 275 3.47 2.13 -9.09
C HIS A 275 2.03 1.59 -8.94
N ASP A 276 1.70 0.56 -9.73
CA ASP A 276 0.40 -0.12 -9.96
C ASP A 276 -0.57 -0.35 -8.76
N LEU A 277 -0.18 -0.05 -7.53
CA LEU A 277 -0.96 -0.20 -6.28
C LEU A 277 -1.63 1.10 -5.80
N GLY A 278 -1.31 2.24 -6.42
CA GLY A 278 -1.75 3.58 -6.00
C GLY A 278 -0.58 4.46 -5.57
N SER A 279 -0.76 5.79 -5.62
CA SER A 279 0.28 6.74 -5.21
C SER A 279 0.23 6.96 -3.70
N HIS A 280 1.36 6.79 -3.01
CA HIS A 280 1.52 7.14 -1.60
C HIS A 280 2.61 8.20 -1.44
N THR A 281 2.39 9.19 -0.58
CA THR A 281 3.33 10.30 -0.37
C THR A 281 3.74 10.37 1.08
N PHE A 282 5.02 10.58 1.33
CA PHE A 282 5.62 10.68 2.66
C PHE A 282 6.85 11.60 2.60
N LEU A 283 7.45 11.91 3.75
CA LEU A 283 8.66 12.72 3.81
C LEU A 283 9.89 11.85 4.01
N LEU A 284 11.00 12.27 3.41
CA LEU A 284 12.34 11.84 3.74
C LEU A 284 13.05 12.97 4.48
N ILE A 285 13.56 12.67 5.68
CA ILE A 285 14.33 13.60 6.50
C ILE A 285 15.81 13.24 6.43
N ASP A 286 16.64 14.25 6.21
CA ASP A 286 18.10 14.16 6.07
C ASP A 286 18.57 13.21 4.94
N HIS A 287 17.75 13.06 3.89
CA HIS A 287 18.11 12.32 2.69
C HIS A 287 18.94 13.19 1.72
N ASN A 288 20.25 12.99 1.72
CA ASN A 288 21.20 13.79 0.93
C ASN A 288 21.65 13.14 -0.38
N SER A 289 21.11 11.98 -0.75
CA SER A 289 21.42 11.33 -2.04
C SER A 289 20.58 11.91 -3.19
N ASP A 290 21.12 11.81 -4.40
CA ASP A 290 20.41 12.05 -5.66
C ASP A 290 19.56 10.83 -6.07
N ASP A 291 19.95 9.62 -5.64
CA ASP A 291 19.13 8.42 -5.80
C ASP A 291 18.13 8.30 -4.65
N LEU A 292 16.87 8.59 -4.92
CA LEU A 292 15.78 8.50 -3.93
C LEU A 292 15.57 7.08 -3.38
N ASN A 293 16.11 6.04 -4.02
CA ASN A 293 16.03 4.68 -3.50
C ASN A 293 17.12 4.39 -2.44
N GLU A 294 18.10 5.29 -2.27
CA GLU A 294 19.15 5.19 -1.27
C GLU A 294 18.68 5.68 0.11
N LEU A 295 17.84 4.88 0.75
CA LEU A 295 17.23 5.23 2.04
C LEU A 295 18.12 4.89 3.25
N ALA A 296 19.44 4.79 3.05
CA ALA A 296 20.38 4.52 4.13
C ALA A 296 20.50 5.76 5.03
N ASN A 297 20.36 5.59 6.34
CA ASN A 297 20.50 6.65 7.34
C ASN A 297 19.55 7.87 7.18
N CYS A 298 18.49 7.76 6.38
CA CYS A 298 17.40 8.75 6.35
C CYS A 298 16.21 8.27 7.18
N LEU A 299 15.36 9.21 7.59
CA LEU A 299 14.08 8.89 8.21
C LEU A 299 12.93 9.04 7.22
N ILE A 300 11.98 8.12 7.32
CA ILE A 300 10.70 8.18 6.63
C ILE A 300 9.68 8.76 7.60
N VAL A 301 8.99 9.83 7.22
CA VAL A 301 7.92 10.42 8.01
C VAL A 301 6.60 10.25 7.29
N ASP A 302 5.73 9.45 7.88
CA ASP A 302 4.44 9.09 7.31
C ASP A 302 3.31 9.29 8.33
N PRO A 303 2.62 10.45 8.27
CA PRO A 303 1.50 10.74 9.14
C PRO A 303 0.25 9.92 8.81
N TRP A 304 0.13 9.45 7.56
CA TRP A 304 -0.96 8.60 7.12
C TRP A 304 -0.87 7.22 7.76
N ALA A 305 0.33 6.65 7.90
CA ALA A 305 0.53 5.42 8.67
C ALA A 305 -0.07 5.50 10.08
N VAL A 306 0.11 6.64 10.76
CA VAL A 306 -0.46 6.88 12.09
C VAL A 306 -1.98 6.95 12.07
N ALA A 307 -2.55 7.68 11.10
CA ALA A 307 -4.00 7.73 10.88
C ALA A 307 -4.59 6.37 10.50
N MET A 308 -3.79 5.47 9.93
CA MET A 308 -4.13 4.08 9.62
C MET A 308 -3.88 3.11 10.79
N GLY A 309 -3.50 3.61 11.96
CA GLY A 309 -3.35 2.84 13.20
C GLY A 309 -1.93 2.37 13.54
N HIS A 310 -0.91 2.76 12.78
CA HIS A 310 0.50 2.40 13.04
C HIS A 310 1.16 3.41 14.01
N VAL A 311 0.74 3.41 15.26
CA VAL A 311 1.07 4.48 16.24
C VAL A 311 2.42 4.32 16.96
N SER A 312 3.11 3.18 16.83
CA SER A 312 4.26 2.80 17.67
C SER A 312 5.45 3.76 17.62
N THR A 313 5.60 4.52 16.53
CA THR A 313 6.69 5.50 16.34
C THR A 313 6.19 6.92 16.11
N TYR A 314 4.88 7.16 16.29
CA TYR A 314 4.22 8.42 15.92
C TYR A 314 4.55 8.89 14.50
N GLY A 315 4.70 7.96 13.55
CA GLY A 315 4.89 8.29 12.14
C GLY A 315 6.34 8.53 11.74
N ILE A 316 7.33 8.30 12.62
CA ILE A 316 8.77 8.41 12.30
C ILE A 316 9.38 7.01 12.15
N TYR A 317 9.84 6.66 10.96
CA TYR A 317 10.34 5.33 10.65
C TYR A 317 11.75 5.36 10.08
N THR A 318 12.45 4.26 10.27
CA THR A 318 13.60 3.87 9.45
C THR A 318 13.10 2.96 8.32
N LYS A 319 13.92 2.71 7.31
CA LYS A 319 13.61 1.72 6.27
C LYS A 319 13.22 0.35 6.86
N ASP A 320 13.84 -0.04 7.97
CA ASP A 320 13.73 -1.38 8.54
C ASP A 320 12.42 -1.61 9.31
N ASN A 321 11.79 -0.54 9.81
CA ASN A 321 10.56 -0.63 10.61
C ASN A 321 9.35 0.09 10.00
N TYR A 322 9.47 0.59 8.77
CA TYR A 322 8.37 1.21 8.06
C TYR A 322 7.30 0.17 7.65
N PRO A 323 6.02 0.35 8.00
CA PRO A 323 4.97 -0.64 7.75
C PRO A 323 4.72 -0.91 6.26
N PHE A 324 5.04 0.04 5.38
CA PHE A 324 4.75 -0.05 3.94
C PHE A 324 6.03 -0.19 3.10
N SER A 325 6.89 -1.15 3.46
CA SER A 325 8.19 -1.38 2.78
C SER A 325 8.13 -1.45 1.24
N GLY A 326 7.02 -1.95 0.67
CA GLY A 326 6.81 -1.98 -0.79
C GLY A 326 6.69 -0.60 -1.45
N MET A 327 6.35 0.44 -0.67
CA MET A 327 6.22 1.83 -1.12
C MET A 327 7.54 2.62 -1.02
N LEU A 328 8.66 1.98 -0.70
CA LEU A 328 9.99 2.60 -0.57
C LEU A 328 10.83 2.55 -1.85
N THR A 329 10.21 2.27 -2.99
CA THR A 329 10.88 2.18 -4.29
C THR A 329 10.12 2.99 -5.33
N GLN A 330 10.77 3.32 -6.44
CA GLN A 330 10.16 4.09 -7.53
C GLN A 330 9.62 5.45 -7.03
N LEU A 331 10.45 6.10 -6.22
CA LEU A 331 10.11 7.36 -5.59
C LEU A 331 10.36 8.50 -6.58
N THR A 332 9.45 9.47 -6.58
CA THR A 332 9.61 10.75 -7.26
C THR A 332 9.64 11.85 -6.21
N CYS A 333 10.58 12.80 -6.31
CA CYS A 333 10.62 13.95 -5.42
C CYS A 333 9.58 14.98 -5.89
N CYS A 334 8.70 15.38 -4.99
CA CYS A 334 7.61 16.33 -5.26
C CYS A 334 7.79 17.66 -4.50
N TYR A 335 8.72 17.74 -3.55
CA TYR A 335 9.13 18.98 -2.89
C TYR A 335 10.47 18.76 -2.20
N ASP A 336 11.33 19.78 -2.19
CA ASP A 336 12.64 19.76 -1.54
C ASP A 336 12.91 21.14 -0.91
N ASN A 337 13.03 21.21 0.42
CA ASN A 337 13.20 22.50 1.11
C ASN A 337 14.58 23.15 0.90
N GLN A 338 15.54 22.46 0.30
CA GLN A 338 16.87 23.01 -0.01
C GLN A 338 17.00 23.49 -1.46
N VAL A 339 16.04 23.12 -2.33
CA VAL A 339 16.02 23.57 -3.73
C VAL A 339 15.28 24.91 -3.83
N PRO A 340 15.90 25.98 -4.38
CA PRO A 340 15.23 27.26 -4.57
C PRO A 340 13.94 27.14 -5.40
N GLU A 341 12.88 27.83 -5.01
CA GLU A 341 11.56 27.76 -5.67
C GLU A 341 11.62 28.00 -7.19
N ALA A 342 12.57 28.82 -7.66
CA ALA A 342 12.80 29.09 -9.08
C ALA A 342 13.29 27.87 -9.89
N LYS A 343 13.97 26.91 -9.24
CA LYS A 343 14.46 25.66 -9.88
C LYS A 343 13.48 24.50 -9.75
N GLN A 344 12.57 24.54 -8.78
CA GLN A 344 11.54 23.51 -8.61
C GLN A 344 10.54 23.50 -9.80
N ASN A 345 10.32 24.66 -10.45
CA ASN A 345 9.44 24.78 -11.61
C ASN A 345 10.07 24.33 -12.95
N LEU A 346 11.35 23.93 -12.97
CA LEU A 346 12.13 23.68 -14.20
C LEU A 346 12.62 22.24 -14.39
N SER A 347 12.33 21.30 -13.48
CA SER A 347 12.56 19.88 -13.75
C SER A 347 11.42 19.30 -14.58
N GLU A 348 11.47 19.50 -15.89
CA GLU A 348 10.66 18.75 -16.85
C GLU A 348 11.10 17.28 -16.87
N HIS A 349 10.49 16.43 -16.03
CA HIS A 349 10.45 14.99 -16.27
C HIS A 349 9.09 14.40 -15.87
N LYS A 350 8.41 13.86 -16.90
CA LYS A 350 7.18 13.02 -16.90
C LYS A 350 6.11 13.39 -15.87
N ALA A 351 5.20 14.27 -16.31
CA ALA A 351 3.96 14.62 -15.64
C ALA A 351 3.15 13.40 -15.16
N CYS A 352 2.73 13.47 -13.89
CA CYS A 352 1.78 12.58 -13.23
C CYS A 352 0.49 12.43 -14.05
N LYS A 353 0.08 11.20 -14.34
CA LYS A 353 -1.32 10.87 -14.64
C LYS A 353 -1.94 10.23 -13.41
N PRO A 354 -3.14 10.66 -12.96
CA PRO A 354 -3.84 9.99 -11.87
C PRO A 354 -4.11 8.53 -12.27
N GLY A 355 -3.61 7.63 -11.44
CA GLY A 355 -3.72 6.18 -11.63
C GLY A 355 -5.15 5.69 -11.50
N SER A 356 -5.52 4.86 -12.46
CA SER A 356 -6.73 4.07 -12.61
C SER A 356 -7.11 3.25 -11.37
N GLY A 357 -8.40 3.10 -11.12
CA GLY A 357 -8.94 2.17 -10.13
C GLY A 357 -8.62 0.71 -10.48
N TYR A 358 -8.10 -0.03 -9.51
CA TYR A 358 -7.91 -1.48 -9.60
C TYR A 358 -8.81 -2.20 -8.59
N ALA A 359 -9.41 -3.29 -9.05
CA ALA A 359 -10.11 -4.28 -8.25
C ALA A 359 -9.09 -5.22 -7.57
N ILE A 360 -9.29 -5.46 -6.27
CA ILE A 360 -8.50 -6.40 -5.48
C ILE A 360 -9.00 -7.81 -5.76
N THR A 361 -8.17 -8.64 -6.40
CA THR A 361 -8.30 -10.11 -6.33
C THR A 361 -7.51 -10.62 -5.13
N PRO A 362 -8.13 -11.33 -4.18
CA PRO A 362 -7.41 -11.98 -3.09
C PRO A 362 -6.83 -13.30 -3.59
N SER A 363 -5.53 -13.31 -3.93
CA SER A 363 -4.62 -14.46 -3.82
C SER A 363 -3.32 -14.22 -4.60
N ASN A 364 -2.22 -14.74 -4.06
CA ASN A 364 -0.89 -14.86 -4.64
C ASN A 364 0.01 -13.63 -4.57
N PHE A 365 0.37 -13.28 -3.33
CA PHE A 365 1.61 -12.60 -3.02
C PHE A 365 2.80 -13.49 -3.44
N PHE A 366 3.71 -12.92 -4.23
CA PHE A 366 5.01 -13.45 -4.68
C PHE A 366 5.05 -14.33 -5.95
N THR A 367 5.25 -13.68 -7.10
CA THR A 367 6.14 -14.24 -8.13
C THR A 367 6.90 -13.11 -8.82
N ARG A 368 8.22 -13.16 -8.69
CA ARG A 368 9.16 -12.31 -9.43
C ARG A 368 9.27 -12.94 -10.81
N LEU A 369 8.53 -12.47 -11.80
CA LEU A 369 8.70 -12.89 -13.19
C LEU A 369 9.34 -11.76 -13.98
N THR A 370 10.59 -11.98 -14.33
CA THR A 370 11.39 -11.20 -15.27
C THR A 370 10.86 -11.40 -16.68
N THR A 371 9.85 -10.63 -17.05
CA THR A 371 9.55 -10.25 -18.44
C THR A 371 8.85 -8.91 -18.40
N SER A 372 9.54 -7.84 -18.80
CA SER A 372 8.94 -6.51 -18.96
C SER A 372 7.74 -6.61 -19.91
N PRO A 373 6.49 -6.38 -19.45
CA PRO A 373 5.34 -6.34 -20.34
C PRO A 373 5.56 -5.19 -21.31
N LYS A 374 5.37 -5.44 -22.62
CA LYS A 374 5.26 -4.33 -23.58
C LYS A 374 4.10 -3.45 -23.12
N GLU A 375 4.43 -2.24 -22.70
CA GLU A 375 3.49 -1.25 -22.18
C GLU A 375 2.44 -0.96 -23.28
N ILE A 376 1.20 -1.41 -23.08
CA ILE A 376 0.11 -1.12 -24.02
C ILE A 376 -0.28 0.35 -23.81
N VAL A 377 0.23 1.23 -24.66
CA VAL A 377 -0.10 2.66 -24.63
C VAL A 377 -1.56 2.86 -25.07
N LEU A 378 -2.42 3.24 -24.12
CA LEU A 378 -3.83 3.53 -24.36
C LEU A 378 -4.07 4.99 -24.76
N SER A 379 -4.91 5.21 -25.78
CA SER A 379 -5.33 6.54 -26.21
C SER A 379 -6.26 7.22 -25.18
N ARG A 380 -6.43 8.54 -25.29
CA ARG A 380 -7.36 9.32 -24.43
C ARG A 380 -8.79 8.79 -24.50
N GLU A 381 -9.24 8.40 -25.69
CA GLU A 381 -10.57 7.84 -25.92
C GLU A 381 -10.72 6.43 -25.32
N GLN A 382 -9.69 5.58 -25.43
CA GLN A 382 -9.70 4.26 -24.81
C GLN A 382 -9.78 4.36 -23.28
N LYS A 383 -9.05 5.29 -22.67
CA LYS A 383 -9.10 5.51 -21.22
C LYS A 383 -10.49 5.95 -20.76
N ALA A 384 -11.06 6.93 -21.43
CA ALA A 384 -12.41 7.41 -21.12
C ALA A 384 -13.48 6.32 -21.26
N ALA A 385 -13.40 5.51 -22.32
CA ALA A 385 -14.30 4.38 -22.51
C ALA A 385 -14.14 3.32 -21.42
N ILE A 386 -12.90 3.01 -21.02
CA ILE A 386 -12.61 2.06 -19.94
C ILE A 386 -13.15 2.57 -18.61
N ASP A 387 -12.91 3.85 -18.28
CA ASP A 387 -13.41 4.46 -17.04
C ASP A 387 -14.95 4.45 -17.00
N PHE A 388 -15.58 4.83 -18.11
CA PHE A 388 -17.04 4.77 -18.27
C PHE A 388 -17.60 3.36 -18.02
N LEU A 389 -17.02 2.34 -18.67
CA LEU A 389 -17.43 0.94 -18.52
C LEU A 389 -17.22 0.41 -17.11
N ASN A 390 -16.10 0.77 -16.46
CA ASN A 390 -15.82 0.39 -15.07
C ASN A 390 -16.83 1.02 -14.10
N THR A 391 -17.21 2.28 -14.30
CA THR A 391 -18.24 2.92 -13.48
C THR A 391 -19.61 2.25 -13.69
N LEU A 392 -19.99 1.90 -14.92
CA LEU A 392 -21.20 1.13 -15.18
C LEU A 392 -21.19 -0.25 -14.46
N ALA A 393 -20.03 -0.93 -14.45
CA ALA A 393 -19.86 -2.22 -13.79
C ALA A 393 -20.07 -2.16 -12.26
N GLN A 394 -19.78 -1.01 -11.65
CA GLN A 394 -19.98 -0.78 -10.21
C GLN A 394 -21.46 -0.54 -9.87
N HIS A 395 -22.22 0.09 -10.76
CA HIS A 395 -23.60 0.51 -10.49
C HIS A 395 -24.66 -0.53 -10.89
N THR A 396 -24.29 -1.57 -11.64
CA THR A 396 -25.29 -2.44 -12.28
C THR A 396 -25.96 -3.46 -11.35
N GLY A 397 -25.41 -3.78 -10.18
CA GLY A 397 -25.91 -4.81 -9.25
C GLY A 397 -25.96 -6.27 -9.78
N ASN A 398 -25.99 -6.46 -11.10
CA ASN A 398 -26.10 -7.72 -11.82
C ASN A 398 -24.70 -8.25 -12.22
N SER A 399 -24.38 -9.48 -11.83
CA SER A 399 -23.07 -10.10 -12.09
C SER A 399 -22.77 -10.28 -13.58
N VAL A 400 -23.76 -10.64 -14.39
CA VAL A 400 -23.59 -10.87 -15.83
C VAL A 400 -23.32 -9.55 -16.57
N LYS A 401 -24.02 -8.46 -16.20
CA LYS A 401 -23.72 -7.11 -16.72
C LYS A 401 -22.31 -6.67 -16.32
N ARG A 402 -21.92 -6.91 -15.06
CA ARG A 402 -20.58 -6.60 -14.56
C ARG A 402 -19.50 -7.36 -15.33
N ASP A 403 -19.72 -8.63 -15.63
CA ASP A 403 -18.79 -9.44 -16.41
C ASP A 403 -18.71 -8.97 -17.86
N LEU A 404 -19.84 -8.63 -18.50
CA LEU A 404 -19.81 -8.01 -19.83
C LEU A 404 -19.01 -6.70 -19.85
N MET A 405 -19.17 -5.82 -18.86
CA MET A 405 -18.38 -4.59 -18.80
C MET A 405 -16.88 -4.87 -18.72
N LYS A 406 -16.46 -5.90 -17.99
CA LYS A 406 -15.04 -6.32 -17.94
C LYS A 406 -14.54 -6.81 -19.29
N GLU A 407 -15.34 -7.60 -20.01
CA GLU A 407 -14.98 -8.08 -21.35
C GLU A 407 -14.87 -6.92 -22.35
N LEU A 408 -15.80 -5.96 -22.29
CA LEU A 408 -15.75 -4.74 -23.10
C LEU A 408 -14.51 -3.89 -22.77
N VAL A 409 -14.13 -3.78 -21.49
CA VAL A 409 -12.86 -3.13 -21.07
C VAL A 409 -11.66 -3.84 -21.69
N GLY A 410 -11.63 -5.18 -21.65
CA GLY A 410 -10.60 -6.00 -22.28
C GLY A 410 -10.49 -5.71 -23.78
N ALA A 411 -11.60 -5.78 -24.50
CA ALA A 411 -11.66 -5.58 -25.95
C ALA A 411 -11.30 -4.15 -26.38
N VAL A 412 -11.68 -3.12 -25.60
CA VAL A 412 -11.25 -1.73 -25.85
C VAL A 412 -9.75 -1.57 -25.60
N LYS A 413 -9.22 -2.22 -24.54
CA LYS A 413 -7.80 -2.17 -24.17
C LYS A 413 -6.91 -2.84 -25.23
N THR A 414 -7.34 -3.97 -25.80
CA THR A 414 -6.62 -4.70 -26.85
C THR A 414 -6.89 -4.17 -28.27
N LYS A 415 -7.74 -3.14 -28.42
CA LYS A 415 -8.20 -2.58 -29.71
C LYS A 415 -9.01 -3.56 -30.58
N GLU A 416 -9.55 -4.63 -29.98
CA GLU A 416 -10.49 -5.52 -30.65
C GLU A 416 -11.81 -4.80 -30.98
N ILE A 417 -12.21 -3.84 -30.15
CA ILE A 417 -13.29 -2.90 -30.45
C ILE A 417 -12.85 -1.46 -30.25
N ALA A 418 -13.45 -0.54 -31.02
CA ALA A 418 -13.23 0.89 -30.84
C ALA A 418 -13.83 1.38 -29.51
N ALA A 419 -13.19 2.37 -28.89
CA ALA A 419 -13.64 3.00 -27.63
C ALA A 419 -15.12 3.42 -27.69
N LYS A 420 -15.54 4.03 -28.82
CA LYS A 420 -16.93 4.42 -29.06
C LYS A 420 -17.90 3.25 -29.04
N LYS A 421 -17.53 2.13 -29.67
CA LYS A 421 -18.37 0.93 -29.70
C LYS A 421 -18.49 0.31 -28.31
N GLY A 422 -17.40 0.30 -27.54
CA GLY A 422 -17.41 -0.13 -26.13
C GLY A 422 -18.40 0.67 -25.28
N VAL A 423 -18.34 2.01 -25.35
CA VAL A 423 -19.26 2.92 -24.63
C VAL A 423 -20.71 2.65 -25.03
N THR A 424 -21.01 2.57 -26.33
CA THR A 424 -22.35 2.29 -26.83
C THR A 424 -22.92 0.95 -26.33
N LEU A 425 -22.16 -0.14 -26.46
CA LEU A 425 -22.60 -1.47 -26.02
C LEU A 425 -22.76 -1.53 -24.49
N GLY A 426 -21.86 -0.88 -23.74
CA GLY A 426 -21.94 -0.78 -22.28
C GLY A 426 -23.18 -0.04 -21.81
N THR A 427 -23.50 1.12 -22.41
CA THR A 427 -24.71 1.87 -22.11
C THR A 427 -25.97 1.05 -22.38
N LEU A 428 -26.04 0.38 -23.54
CA LEU A 428 -27.21 -0.41 -23.90
C LEU A 428 -27.40 -1.62 -22.97
N ALA A 429 -26.31 -2.33 -22.65
CA ALA A 429 -26.37 -3.48 -21.74
C ALA A 429 -26.67 -3.06 -20.29
N PHE A 430 -26.18 -1.90 -19.83
CA PHE A 430 -26.47 -1.37 -18.50
C PHE A 430 -27.97 -1.12 -18.31
N TYR A 431 -28.60 -0.47 -19.28
CA TYR A 431 -30.04 -0.19 -19.25
C TYR A 431 -30.92 -1.32 -19.76
N ALA A 432 -30.36 -2.47 -20.14
CA ALA A 432 -31.16 -3.62 -20.50
C ALA A 432 -31.93 -4.18 -19.30
N ARG A 433 -33.17 -4.66 -19.49
CA ARG A 433 -33.94 -5.29 -18.42
C ARG A 433 -33.39 -6.67 -18.06
N ALA A 434 -32.93 -7.43 -19.06
CA ALA A 434 -32.35 -8.76 -18.89
C ALA A 434 -31.09 -8.92 -19.74
N ILE A 435 -30.12 -9.67 -19.21
CA ILE A 435 -28.90 -10.09 -19.92
C ILE A 435 -28.62 -11.56 -19.63
N GLU A 436 -28.25 -12.29 -20.67
CA GLU A 436 -27.93 -13.72 -20.67
C GLU A 436 -26.50 -13.91 -21.19
N LYS A 437 -25.77 -14.88 -20.63
CA LYS A 437 -24.46 -15.32 -21.11
C LYS A 437 -24.57 -16.78 -21.53
N ASP A 438 -24.26 -17.05 -22.80
CA ASP A 438 -24.21 -18.39 -23.38
C ASP A 438 -22.80 -18.64 -23.93
N ALA A 439 -22.05 -19.56 -23.29
CA ALA A 439 -20.64 -19.86 -23.54
C ALA A 439 -19.75 -18.60 -23.69
N ASP A 440 -19.61 -18.09 -24.91
CA ASP A 440 -18.77 -16.95 -25.30
C ASP A 440 -19.57 -15.74 -25.84
N LYS A 441 -20.90 -15.75 -25.70
CA LYS A 441 -21.80 -14.72 -26.22
C LYS A 441 -22.69 -14.12 -25.13
N TYR A 442 -22.81 -12.81 -25.15
CA TYR A 442 -23.76 -12.05 -24.35
C TYR A 442 -24.96 -11.63 -25.21
N LEU A 443 -26.16 -11.73 -24.65
CA LEU A 443 -27.41 -11.29 -25.27
C LEU A 443 -28.22 -10.49 -24.25
N TRP A 444 -28.73 -9.32 -24.63
CA TRP A 444 -29.59 -8.52 -23.75
C TRP A 444 -30.91 -8.14 -24.40
N LYS A 445 -31.97 -7.99 -23.58
CA LYS A 445 -33.34 -7.78 -24.05
C LYS A 445 -34.06 -6.74 -23.20
N ASN A 446 -34.89 -5.95 -23.88
CA ASN A 446 -35.77 -4.90 -23.32
C ASN A 446 -35.01 -3.80 -22.57
N LEU A 447 -35.64 -2.64 -22.36
CA LEU A 447 -35.06 -1.55 -21.56
C LEU A 447 -35.66 -1.49 -20.17
N ASN A 448 -34.85 -1.10 -19.19
CA ASN A 448 -35.28 -0.74 -17.84
C ASN A 448 -35.58 0.76 -17.75
N ALA A 449 -36.19 1.19 -16.64
CA ALA A 449 -36.34 2.61 -16.33
C ALA A 449 -34.97 3.28 -16.16
N MET A 450 -34.89 4.55 -16.54
CA MET A 450 -33.70 5.39 -16.42
C MET A 450 -33.97 6.48 -15.39
N ASP A 451 -32.97 6.76 -14.57
CA ASP A 451 -33.00 7.78 -13.53
C ASP A 451 -31.81 8.75 -13.68
N ASP A 452 -31.66 9.69 -12.75
CA ASP A 452 -30.63 10.71 -12.76
C ASP A 452 -29.29 10.25 -12.16
N SER A 453 -29.21 9.03 -11.62
CA SER A 453 -28.08 8.55 -10.81
C SER A 453 -26.75 8.52 -11.56
N LEU A 454 -26.80 8.37 -12.89
CA LEU A 454 -25.61 8.28 -13.75
C LEU A 454 -25.41 9.50 -14.66
N LEU A 455 -26.23 10.56 -14.58
CA LEU A 455 -26.08 11.70 -15.48
C LEU A 455 -24.71 12.37 -15.38
N SER A 456 -24.11 12.40 -14.18
CA SER A 456 -22.76 12.90 -13.97
C SER A 456 -21.73 12.14 -14.82
N LEU A 457 -21.91 10.83 -15.03
CA LEU A 457 -21.05 9.98 -15.86
C LEU A 457 -21.23 10.26 -17.35
N PHE A 458 -22.47 10.46 -17.82
CA PHE A 458 -22.75 10.78 -19.23
C PHE A 458 -22.26 12.19 -19.63
N ASN A 459 -22.11 13.09 -18.67
CA ASN A 459 -21.62 14.45 -18.87
C ASN A 459 -20.09 14.61 -18.70
N GLN A 460 -19.34 13.53 -18.48
CA GLN A 460 -17.87 13.59 -18.40
C GLN A 460 -17.24 13.66 -19.79
N GLU A 461 -16.33 14.62 -20.00
CA GLU A 461 -15.48 14.65 -21.20
C GLU A 461 -14.45 13.52 -21.18
N PRO A 462 -14.20 12.78 -22.28
CA PRO A 462 -14.71 12.91 -23.66
C PRO A 462 -16.01 12.14 -23.99
N ILE A 463 -16.63 11.47 -23.02
CA ILE A 463 -17.85 10.68 -23.22
C ILE A 463 -19.03 11.56 -23.62
N HIS A 464 -19.16 12.73 -23.00
CA HIS A 464 -20.15 13.74 -23.34
C HIS A 464 -20.09 14.13 -24.83
N ASN A 465 -18.88 14.43 -25.33
CA ASN A 465 -18.65 14.71 -26.75
C ASN A 465 -19.07 13.55 -27.68
N LEU A 466 -18.90 12.30 -27.26
CA LEU A 466 -19.37 11.13 -28.02
C LEU A 466 -20.90 11.16 -28.16
N TRP A 467 -21.62 11.47 -27.08
CA TRP A 467 -23.08 11.57 -27.11
C TRP A 467 -23.57 12.75 -27.93
N LEU A 468 -22.94 13.92 -27.82
CA LEU A 468 -23.28 15.08 -28.66
C LEU A 468 -23.03 14.81 -30.14
N GLN A 469 -21.93 14.14 -30.48
CA GLN A 469 -21.66 13.73 -31.87
C GLN A 469 -22.70 12.72 -32.37
N LEU A 470 -23.13 11.78 -31.53
CA LEU A 470 -24.17 10.81 -31.86
C LEU A 470 -25.53 11.50 -32.04
N ALA A 471 -25.90 12.41 -31.14
CA ALA A 471 -27.14 13.19 -31.23
C ALA A 471 -27.17 14.05 -32.50
N LYS A 472 -26.09 14.80 -32.76
CA LYS A 472 -25.94 15.63 -33.95
C LYS A 472 -25.97 14.82 -35.25
N LYS A 473 -25.30 13.66 -35.28
CA LYS A 473 -25.26 12.79 -36.48
C LYS A 473 -26.63 12.20 -36.80
N ASN A 474 -27.47 11.98 -35.79
CA ASN A 474 -28.74 11.25 -35.94
C ASN A 474 -29.98 12.12 -35.67
N ASN A 475 -29.83 13.45 -35.63
CA ASN A 475 -30.91 14.42 -35.38
C ASN A 475 -31.75 14.11 -34.12
N LEU A 476 -31.11 13.69 -33.02
CA LEU A 476 -31.79 13.54 -31.72
C LEU A 476 -32.10 14.92 -31.12
N ALA A 477 -33.16 15.03 -30.33
CA ALA A 477 -33.65 16.31 -29.78
C ALA A 477 -32.84 16.77 -28.55
N ILE A 478 -31.52 16.77 -28.67
CA ILE A 478 -30.56 17.10 -27.60
C ILE A 478 -29.76 18.33 -28.03
N PRO A 479 -29.92 19.49 -27.38
CA PRO A 479 -29.22 20.70 -27.76
C PRO A 479 -27.68 20.57 -27.62
N PRO A 480 -26.87 21.05 -28.58
CA PRO A 480 -25.41 20.86 -28.58
C PRO A 480 -24.64 21.47 -27.40
N SER A 481 -25.28 22.34 -26.62
CA SER A 481 -24.70 23.07 -25.50
C SER A 481 -25.28 22.67 -24.14
N GLN A 482 -26.14 21.65 -24.10
CA GLN A 482 -26.86 21.25 -22.89
C GLN A 482 -26.28 19.96 -22.34
N GLN A 483 -26.16 19.89 -21.01
CA GLN A 483 -25.82 18.66 -20.32
C GLN A 483 -26.86 17.58 -20.65
N ILE A 484 -26.43 16.32 -20.76
CA ILE A 484 -27.32 15.17 -20.87
C ILE A 484 -28.15 15.10 -19.58
N ASP A 485 -29.45 15.36 -19.70
CA ASP A 485 -30.44 15.17 -18.64
C ASP A 485 -31.17 13.83 -18.83
N VAL A 486 -32.11 13.50 -17.93
CA VAL A 486 -32.85 12.22 -18.00
C VAL A 486 -33.61 12.07 -19.33
N PRO A 487 -34.35 13.08 -19.84
CA PRO A 487 -34.97 13.00 -21.16
C PRO A 487 -33.97 12.72 -22.29
N ALA A 488 -32.84 13.44 -22.35
CA ALA A 488 -31.81 13.23 -23.35
C ALA A 488 -31.18 11.83 -23.27
N LEU A 489 -30.94 11.32 -22.06
CA LEU A 489 -30.47 9.96 -21.84
C LEU A 489 -31.47 8.91 -22.35
N ILE A 490 -32.76 9.11 -22.09
CA ILE A 490 -33.83 8.24 -22.60
C ILE A 490 -33.82 8.21 -24.13
N GLU A 491 -33.67 9.36 -24.79
CA GLU A 491 -33.58 9.43 -26.25
C GLU A 491 -32.36 8.70 -26.79
N ILE A 492 -31.18 8.91 -26.19
CA ILE A 492 -29.95 8.21 -26.57
C ILE A 492 -30.14 6.70 -26.45
N VAL A 493 -30.58 6.21 -25.29
CA VAL A 493 -30.69 4.76 -25.04
C VAL A 493 -31.78 4.13 -25.93
N ARG A 494 -32.90 4.81 -26.17
CA ARG A 494 -33.92 4.34 -27.13
C ARG A 494 -33.36 4.25 -28.54
N PHE A 495 -32.62 5.27 -28.98
CA PHE A 495 -31.95 5.25 -30.28
C PHE A 495 -30.98 4.08 -30.40
N LEU A 496 -30.11 3.87 -29.41
CA LEU A 496 -29.18 2.74 -29.38
C LEU A 496 -29.91 1.40 -29.41
N ASN A 497 -31.00 1.27 -28.65
CA ASN A 497 -31.80 0.05 -28.58
C ASN A 497 -32.48 -0.32 -29.90
N THR A 498 -32.62 0.61 -30.84
CA THR A 498 -33.18 0.34 -32.17
C THR A 498 -32.09 0.11 -33.23
N ASN A 499 -30.88 0.67 -33.03
CA ASN A 499 -29.87 0.78 -34.09
C ASN A 499 -28.58 -0.02 -33.83
N GLU A 500 -28.41 -0.60 -32.65
CA GLU A 500 -27.24 -1.39 -32.28
C GLU A 500 -27.60 -2.84 -32.01
N ASP A 501 -26.67 -3.76 -32.29
CA ASP A 501 -26.85 -5.17 -31.98
C ASP A 501 -26.93 -5.41 -30.47
N HIS A 502 -27.88 -6.24 -30.05
CA HIS A 502 -28.04 -6.64 -28.65
C HIS A 502 -27.18 -7.83 -28.24
N THR A 503 -26.05 -8.02 -28.94
CA THR A 503 -25.16 -9.14 -28.68
C THR A 503 -23.69 -8.73 -28.70
N PHE A 504 -22.87 -9.45 -27.93
CA PHE A 504 -21.41 -9.30 -27.94
C PHE A 504 -20.72 -10.66 -27.77
N SER A 505 -19.68 -10.93 -28.56
CA SER A 505 -18.83 -12.12 -28.46
C SER A 505 -17.38 -11.76 -28.78
N LEU A 506 -16.42 -12.33 -28.05
CA LEU A 506 -15.00 -12.15 -28.35
C LEU A 506 -14.58 -13.02 -29.54
N PRO A 507 -13.64 -12.57 -30.38
CA PRO A 507 -13.07 -13.42 -31.42
C PRO A 507 -12.37 -14.63 -30.77
N ALA A 508 -12.64 -15.84 -31.28
CA ALA A 508 -12.05 -17.07 -30.78
C ALA A 508 -10.51 -16.96 -30.78
N LYS A 509 -9.86 -17.26 -29.66
CA LYS A 509 -8.39 -17.29 -29.56
C LYS A 509 -7.86 -18.30 -30.58
N HIS A 510 -7.14 -17.83 -31.60
CA HIS A 510 -6.34 -18.71 -32.46
C HIS A 510 -5.30 -19.41 -31.57
N THR A 511 -5.54 -20.68 -31.26
CA THR A 511 -4.50 -21.58 -30.78
C THR A 511 -3.52 -21.79 -31.93
N ASN A 512 -2.36 -21.12 -31.86
CA ASN A 512 -1.22 -21.49 -32.69
C ASN A 512 -0.74 -22.87 -32.23
N ASN A 513 -1.38 -23.92 -32.77
CA ASN A 513 -0.80 -25.25 -32.79
C ASN A 513 0.40 -25.20 -33.73
N VAL A 514 1.57 -24.87 -33.18
CA VAL A 514 2.85 -25.17 -33.83
C VAL A 514 2.98 -26.69 -33.80
N VAL A 515 2.56 -27.33 -34.88
CA VAL A 515 2.93 -28.72 -35.18
C VAL A 515 4.45 -28.73 -35.41
N PRO A 516 5.24 -29.54 -34.68
CA PRO A 516 6.64 -29.70 -35.00
C PRO A 516 6.75 -30.38 -36.35
N LYS A 517 7.32 -29.71 -37.35
CA LYS A 517 7.79 -30.40 -38.55
C LYS A 517 9.08 -31.13 -38.18
N CYS A 518 9.01 -32.45 -38.14
CA CYS A 518 10.20 -33.29 -38.33
C CYS A 518 10.73 -33.08 -39.75
N THR A 519 11.98 -32.61 -39.85
CA THR A 519 12.96 -32.95 -40.89
C THR A 519 14.34 -32.71 -40.33
#